data_AF-A0A0M4SYW9-F1
#
_entry.id   AF-A0A0M4SYW9-F1
#
_cell.length_a   1.000
_cell.length_b   1.000
_cell.length_c   1.000
_cell.angle_alpha   90.00
_cell.angle_beta   90.00
_cell.angle_gamma   90.00
#
_symmetry.space_group_name_H-M   'P 1'
#
loop_
_entity.id
_entity.type
_entity.pdbx_description
1 polymer ?
#
loop_
_entity_poly.entity_id
_entity_poly.type
_entity_poly.pdbx_seq_one_letter_code
_entity_poly.pdbx_strand_id
1 'polypeptide(L)'
;MAAFHHGISAQEKTQGILPMRNANVSVIGLVVTSTDADNDMYPLDTPVLLTGITQENIDKAGTTGTLRNCLQSIRDIYNPTAVILRVTEPLNADTLDVLLTCQSRFGLMPKRLGAPEIDTPDVVLKLVSIAKRRRGMVYAQPRNVDGTLIIDKALITAYRDTYGDRELCIIDGEWGVPGKSDSGTGSTDGRTDFATLPINNSVTIDNSDGSFNNQDSFFSIEVNGVMYNADKSQDVTRLAAPDLYAQISMYRSSDGSINFSPLVTGPLEVRLSPSAAQKVYSDLYLAGEGTIESDGTFVFKLGTA
;
A
#
# COMPACT_ATOMS: atom_id res chain seq x y z
N MET A 1 3.54 63.35 25.41
CA MET A 1 4.28 62.29 26.14
C MET A 1 3.29 61.65 27.11
N ALA A 2 3.03 60.35 26.96
CA ALA A 2 2.17 59.63 27.91
C ALA A 2 2.91 59.53 29.27
N ALA A 3 2.22 59.88 30.36
CA ALA A 3 2.77 59.79 31.70
C ALA A 3 3.01 58.32 32.09
N PHE A 4 4.22 58.03 32.59
CA PHE A 4 4.57 56.69 33.07
C PHE A 4 3.69 56.31 34.27
N HIS A 5 2.95 55.22 34.14
CA HIS A 5 2.08 54.70 35.19
C HIS A 5 2.68 53.39 35.74
N HIS A 6 3.11 53.40 37.01
CA HIS A 6 3.59 52.21 37.70
C HIS A 6 2.42 51.56 38.45
N GLY A 7 1.96 50.41 37.98
CA GLY A 7 0.86 49.66 38.58
C GLY A 7 0.25 48.67 37.58
N ILE A 8 -0.76 47.91 38.02
CA ILE A 8 -1.58 47.08 37.14
C ILE A 8 -2.72 47.94 36.60
N SER A 9 -2.83 48.00 35.27
CA SER A 9 -3.98 48.59 34.58
C SER A 9 -4.85 47.46 34.07
N ALA A 10 -6.11 47.44 34.48
CA ALA A 10 -7.10 46.53 33.94
C ALA A 10 -7.87 47.24 32.82
N GLN A 11 -7.87 46.65 31.63
CA GLN A 11 -8.77 47.02 30.55
C GLN A 11 -9.68 45.84 30.27
N GLU A 12 -10.97 46.01 30.51
CA GLU A 12 -11.97 45.01 30.18
C GLU A 12 -12.20 45.03 28.67
N LYS A 13 -11.66 44.03 27.97
CA LYS A 13 -11.97 43.85 26.54
C LYS A 13 -13.42 43.37 26.41
N THR A 14 -14.31 44.23 25.94
CA THR A 14 -15.67 43.86 25.50
C THR A 14 -15.69 43.09 24.17
N GLN A 15 -14.54 42.60 23.70
CA GLN A 15 -14.43 41.78 22.50
C GLN A 15 -14.96 40.38 22.83
N GLY A 16 -15.82 39.81 21.97
CA GLY A 16 -16.32 38.45 22.16
C GLY A 16 -15.21 37.40 22.20
N ILE A 17 -15.52 36.21 22.70
CA ILE A 17 -14.60 35.07 22.70
C ILE A 17 -14.09 34.85 21.28
N LEU A 18 -12.77 34.84 21.08
CA LEU A 18 -12.16 34.45 19.81
C LEU A 18 -12.50 32.96 19.57
N PRO A 19 -13.27 32.62 18.54
CA PRO A 19 -13.67 31.24 18.31
C PRO A 19 -12.45 30.42 17.91
N MET A 20 -12.18 29.34 18.65
CA MET A 20 -11.14 28.39 18.30
C MET A 20 -11.65 27.53 17.12
N ARG A 21 -10.94 27.56 15.99
CA ARG A 21 -11.28 26.75 14.81
C ARG A 21 -10.44 25.48 14.81
N ASN A 22 -11.08 24.33 14.59
CA ASN A 22 -10.36 23.09 14.36
C ASN A 22 -9.56 23.21 13.06
N ALA A 23 -8.26 22.89 13.14
CA ALA A 23 -7.42 22.80 11.96
C ALA A 23 -7.75 21.50 11.23
N ASN A 24 -8.00 21.57 9.92
CA ASN A 24 -8.15 20.37 9.11
C ASN A 24 -6.79 19.68 8.98
N VAL A 25 -6.69 18.45 9.48
CA VAL A 25 -5.46 17.64 9.49
C VAL A 25 -5.51 16.45 8.53
N SER A 26 -6.67 16.18 7.94
CA SER A 26 -6.91 14.98 7.11
C SER A 26 -6.89 15.27 5.61
N VAL A 27 -6.42 16.45 5.18
CA VAL A 27 -6.33 16.78 3.76
C VAL A 27 -5.09 16.10 3.16
N ILE A 28 -5.34 15.26 2.16
CA ILE A 28 -4.31 14.60 1.36
C ILE A 28 -3.81 15.58 0.30
N GLY A 29 -2.50 15.70 0.12
CA GLY A 29 -1.85 16.35 -1.00
C GLY A 29 -1.19 15.29 -1.84
N LEU A 30 -1.70 15.06 -3.03
CA LEU A 30 -1.25 14.02 -3.94
C LEU A 30 -0.52 14.67 -5.11
N VAL A 31 0.73 14.28 -5.33
CA VAL A 31 1.49 14.64 -6.53
C VAL A 31 1.41 13.47 -7.49
N VAL A 32 0.99 13.72 -8.73
CA VAL A 32 0.71 12.68 -9.71
C VAL A 32 1.18 13.06 -11.10
N THR A 33 1.33 12.05 -11.95
CA THR A 33 1.51 12.24 -13.39
C THR A 33 0.28 11.70 -14.13
N SER A 34 -0.04 12.33 -15.24
CA SER A 34 -0.98 11.81 -16.24
C SER A 34 -0.78 12.62 -17.51
N THR A 35 -0.73 11.98 -18.69
CA THR A 35 -0.60 12.69 -19.97
C THR A 35 -1.96 12.95 -20.62
N ASP A 36 -2.97 12.15 -20.29
CA ASP A 36 -4.30 12.16 -20.90
C ASP A 36 -5.43 12.64 -19.97
N ALA A 37 -5.12 13.07 -18.74
CA ALA A 37 -6.11 13.74 -17.89
C ALA A 37 -6.66 15.01 -18.55
N ASP A 38 -7.95 15.27 -18.29
CA ASP A 38 -8.67 16.46 -18.71
C ASP A 38 -7.96 17.72 -18.18
N ASN A 39 -7.54 18.61 -19.08
CA ASN A 39 -6.76 19.80 -18.73
C ASN A 39 -7.59 20.90 -18.04
N ASP A 40 -8.91 20.89 -18.19
CA ASP A 40 -9.79 21.85 -17.52
C ASP A 40 -10.01 21.42 -16.06
N MET A 41 -10.15 20.12 -15.83
CA MET A 41 -10.32 19.55 -14.49
C MET A 41 -9.00 19.42 -13.73
N TYR A 42 -7.94 18.95 -14.41
CA TYR A 42 -6.61 18.73 -13.86
C TYR A 42 -5.56 19.49 -14.69
N PRO A 43 -5.56 20.83 -14.60
CA PRO A 43 -4.54 21.66 -15.22
C PRO A 43 -3.14 21.33 -14.70
N LEU A 44 -2.16 21.42 -15.60
CA LEU A 44 -0.77 21.14 -15.28
C LEU A 44 -0.21 22.16 -14.26
N ASP A 45 0.63 21.68 -13.34
CA ASP A 45 1.35 22.45 -12.30
C ASP A 45 0.44 23.32 -11.43
N THR A 46 -0.85 23.02 -11.43
CA THR A 46 -1.87 23.81 -10.76
C THR A 46 -2.62 22.91 -9.80
N PRO A 47 -2.53 23.13 -8.47
CA PRO A 47 -3.26 22.31 -7.52
C PRO A 47 -4.77 22.49 -7.70
N VAL A 48 -5.50 21.39 -7.57
CA VAL A 48 -6.97 21.30 -7.67
C VAL A 48 -7.50 20.73 -6.37
N LEU A 49 -8.57 21.33 -5.83
CA LEU A 49 -9.24 20.83 -4.64
C LEU A 49 -10.38 19.87 -5.02
N LEU A 50 -10.33 18.67 -4.46
CA LEU A 50 -11.44 17.72 -4.44
C LEU A 50 -12.01 17.66 -3.02
N THR A 51 -13.26 18.09 -2.83
CA THR A 51 -13.97 17.96 -1.54
C THR A 51 -14.46 16.53 -1.27
N GLY A 52 -14.33 15.67 -2.26
CA GLY A 52 -14.47 14.22 -2.25
C GLY A 52 -14.11 13.70 -3.64
N ILE A 53 -13.81 12.42 -3.76
CA ILE A 53 -13.46 11.74 -5.00
C ILE A 53 -14.73 11.10 -5.57
N THR A 54 -15.29 11.72 -6.62
CA THR A 54 -16.45 11.20 -7.35
C THR A 54 -16.01 10.33 -8.53
N GLN A 55 -16.94 9.61 -9.15
CA GLN A 55 -16.65 8.84 -10.37
C GLN A 55 -16.21 9.77 -11.51
N GLU A 56 -16.83 10.94 -11.66
CA GLU A 56 -16.43 11.94 -12.65
C GLU A 56 -14.98 12.39 -12.49
N ASN A 57 -14.50 12.55 -11.25
CA ASN A 57 -13.11 12.91 -10.97
C ASN A 57 -12.14 11.84 -11.47
N ILE A 58 -12.52 10.56 -11.38
CA ILE A 58 -11.72 9.42 -11.83
C ILE A 58 -11.81 9.27 -13.34
N ASP A 59 -12.97 9.50 -13.94
CA ASP A 59 -13.14 9.41 -15.39
C ASP A 59 -12.33 10.50 -16.12
N LYS A 60 -12.26 11.70 -15.53
CA LYS A 60 -11.46 12.83 -16.03
C LYS A 60 -9.96 12.74 -15.73
N ALA A 61 -9.54 11.76 -14.92
CA ALA A 61 -8.13 11.53 -14.59
C ALA A 61 -7.31 10.91 -15.74
N GLY A 62 -7.95 10.52 -16.84
CA GLY A 62 -7.32 9.77 -17.91
C GLY A 62 -7.12 8.30 -17.53
N THR A 63 -6.34 7.58 -18.33
CA THR A 63 -5.91 6.19 -18.14
C THR A 63 -4.39 6.04 -18.05
N THR A 64 -3.63 7.08 -18.40
CA THR A 64 -2.17 7.06 -18.36
C THR A 64 -1.62 7.72 -17.09
N GLY A 65 -0.50 7.19 -16.60
CA GLY A 65 0.17 7.69 -15.40
C GLY A 65 -0.46 7.21 -14.10
N THR A 66 -0.25 7.96 -13.02
CA THR A 66 -0.55 7.52 -11.65
C THR A 66 -1.89 8.04 -11.12
N LEU A 67 -2.43 9.12 -11.71
CA LEU A 67 -3.58 9.84 -11.16
C LEU A 67 -4.85 8.99 -11.02
N ARG A 68 -5.26 8.28 -12.08
CA ARG A 68 -6.50 7.49 -12.08
C ARG A 68 -6.48 6.43 -10.98
N ASN A 69 -5.40 5.65 -10.94
CA ASN A 69 -5.23 4.55 -10.01
C ASN A 69 -5.18 5.06 -8.57
N CYS A 70 -4.43 6.13 -8.29
CA CYS A 70 -4.38 6.72 -6.96
C CYS A 70 -5.76 7.19 -6.47
N LEU A 71 -6.54 7.87 -7.32
CA LEU A 71 -7.88 8.32 -6.96
C LEU A 71 -8.82 7.13 -6.70
N GLN A 72 -8.74 6.08 -7.52
CA GLN A 72 -9.53 4.87 -7.34
C GLN A 72 -9.17 4.16 -6.02
N SER A 73 -7.89 3.90 -5.77
CA SER A 73 -7.42 3.23 -4.55
C SER A 73 -7.76 4.00 -3.28
N ILE A 74 -7.64 5.33 -3.29
CA ILE A 74 -8.07 6.15 -2.16
C ILE A 74 -9.57 5.99 -1.96
N ARG A 75 -10.37 6.14 -3.02
CA ARG A 75 -11.83 6.08 -2.97
C ARG A 75 -12.35 4.73 -2.48
N ASP A 76 -11.70 3.63 -2.83
CA ASP A 76 -12.08 2.27 -2.43
C ASP A 76 -11.93 2.06 -0.92
N ILE A 77 -10.98 2.75 -0.29
CA ILE A 77 -10.79 2.72 1.17
C ILE A 77 -11.69 3.75 1.86
N TYR A 78 -11.67 5.00 1.39
CA TYR A 78 -12.39 6.11 2.00
C TYR A 78 -12.56 7.30 1.04
N ASN A 79 -13.48 8.23 1.33
CA ASN A 79 -13.69 9.43 0.54
C ASN A 79 -13.22 10.73 1.25
N PRO A 80 -11.90 11.03 1.24
CA PRO A 80 -11.35 12.23 1.88
C PRO A 80 -11.38 13.48 0.99
N THR A 81 -11.16 14.64 1.59
CA THR A 81 -10.77 15.85 0.87
C THR A 81 -9.30 15.74 0.43
N ALA A 82 -9.06 15.92 -0.87
CA ALA A 82 -7.74 15.79 -1.47
C ALA A 82 -7.39 17.03 -2.30
N VAL A 83 -6.11 17.41 -2.30
CA VAL A 83 -5.53 18.40 -3.20
C VAL A 83 -4.65 17.64 -4.18
N ILE A 84 -4.98 17.75 -5.46
CA ILE A 84 -4.28 17.04 -6.54
C ILE A 84 -3.37 18.02 -7.24
N LEU A 85 -2.10 17.67 -7.39
CA LEU A 85 -1.13 18.38 -8.21
C LEU A 85 -0.65 17.45 -9.32
N ARG A 86 -1.04 17.77 -10.55
CA ARG A 86 -0.56 17.10 -11.76
C ARG A 86 0.75 17.74 -12.22
N VAL A 87 1.77 16.92 -12.44
CA VAL A 87 3.09 17.33 -12.96
C VAL A 87 3.44 16.56 -14.23
N THR A 88 4.23 17.17 -15.11
CA THR A 88 4.72 16.55 -16.36
C THR A 88 5.94 15.67 -16.12
N GLU A 89 6.87 16.15 -15.29
CA GLU A 89 8.09 15.44 -14.93
C GLU A 89 8.32 15.58 -13.42
N PRO A 90 8.19 14.48 -12.64
CA PRO A 90 8.32 14.55 -11.19
C PRO A 90 9.73 14.94 -10.72
N LEU A 91 10.74 14.78 -11.58
CA LEU A 91 12.14 15.06 -11.24
C LEU A 91 12.42 16.54 -10.93
N ASN A 92 11.57 17.47 -11.38
CA ASN A 92 11.78 18.88 -11.06
C ASN A 92 11.08 19.27 -9.74
N ALA A 93 11.79 19.05 -8.64
CA ALA A 93 11.34 19.33 -7.28
C ALA A 93 10.82 20.76 -7.06
N ASP A 94 11.27 21.76 -7.84
CA ASP A 94 10.84 23.15 -7.64
C ASP A 94 9.38 23.39 -8.03
N THR A 95 8.80 22.55 -8.89
CA THR A 95 7.36 22.60 -9.22
C THR A 95 6.47 22.35 -8.00
N LEU A 96 6.97 21.64 -6.97
CA LEU A 96 6.19 21.26 -5.80
C LEU A 96 5.94 22.42 -4.82
N ASP A 97 6.68 23.52 -4.93
CA ASP A 97 6.48 24.70 -4.07
C ASP A 97 5.08 25.32 -4.23
N VAL A 98 4.40 25.05 -5.35
CA VAL A 98 3.01 25.46 -5.57
C VAL A 98 2.06 24.92 -4.50
N LEU A 99 2.37 23.78 -3.86
CA LEU A 99 1.58 23.22 -2.76
C LEU A 99 1.50 24.18 -1.57
N LEU A 100 2.50 25.04 -1.37
CA LEU A 100 2.49 26.06 -0.32
C LEU A 100 1.43 27.14 -0.55
N THR A 101 0.91 27.29 -1.76
CA THR A 101 -0.13 28.28 -2.11
C THR A 101 -1.55 27.79 -1.80
N CYS A 102 -1.73 26.51 -1.47
CA CYS A 102 -3.05 25.91 -1.24
C CYS A 102 -3.84 26.63 -0.14
N GLN A 103 -3.17 27.07 0.94
CA GLN A 103 -3.83 27.77 2.04
C GLN A 103 -4.50 29.07 1.60
N SER A 104 -3.87 29.85 0.73
CA SER A 104 -4.45 31.11 0.22
C SER A 104 -5.50 30.87 -0.86
N ARG A 105 -5.37 29.79 -1.64
CA ARG A 105 -6.30 29.44 -2.73
C ARG A 105 -7.59 28.80 -2.25
N PHE A 106 -7.48 27.86 -1.32
CA PHE A 106 -8.57 26.98 -0.92
C PHE A 106 -8.99 27.14 0.55
N GLY A 107 -8.26 27.94 1.34
CA GLY A 107 -8.49 28.06 2.78
C GLY A 107 -8.06 26.83 3.59
N LEU A 108 -7.49 25.81 2.93
CA LEU A 108 -7.03 24.55 3.50
C LEU A 108 -5.63 24.21 2.98
N MET A 109 -4.88 23.50 3.80
CA MET A 109 -3.52 23.06 3.48
C MET A 109 -3.45 21.54 3.56
N PRO A 110 -2.91 20.84 2.54
CA PRO A 110 -2.63 19.43 2.65
C PRO A 110 -1.56 19.19 3.73
N LYS A 111 -1.85 18.22 4.63
CA LYS A 111 -0.94 17.82 5.71
C LYS A 111 -0.49 16.37 5.61
N ARG A 112 -1.07 15.59 4.72
CA ARG A 112 -0.64 14.23 4.37
C ARG A 112 -0.17 14.28 2.93
N LEU A 113 1.13 14.20 2.70
CA LEU A 113 1.74 14.35 1.38
C LEU A 113 2.23 13.00 0.87
N GLY A 114 2.13 12.77 -0.43
CA GLY A 114 2.73 11.61 -1.09
C GLY A 114 2.81 11.83 -2.59
N ALA A 115 3.76 11.17 -3.24
CA ALA A 115 3.94 11.22 -4.69
C ALA A 115 4.05 9.79 -5.24
N PRO A 116 2.94 9.02 -5.25
CA PRO A 116 2.99 7.61 -5.58
C PRO A 116 3.67 7.33 -6.92
N GLU A 117 4.55 6.33 -6.92
CA GLU A 117 5.40 5.88 -8.04
C GLU A 117 6.46 6.86 -8.56
N ILE A 118 6.41 8.10 -8.09
CA ILE A 118 7.31 9.17 -8.52
C ILE A 118 8.12 9.74 -7.33
N ASP A 119 8.16 9.00 -6.22
CA ASP A 119 8.87 9.29 -4.97
C ASP A 119 10.41 9.15 -5.13
N THR A 120 11.03 9.83 -6.08
CA THR A 120 12.50 9.87 -6.18
C THR A 120 13.10 10.58 -4.95
N PRO A 121 14.36 10.31 -4.57
CA PRO A 121 14.98 10.93 -3.39
C PRO A 121 14.86 12.47 -3.35
N ASP A 122 14.99 13.14 -4.51
CA ASP A 122 14.86 14.59 -4.62
C ASP A 122 13.42 15.09 -4.38
N VAL A 123 12.43 14.36 -4.91
CA VAL A 123 11.01 14.63 -4.68
C VAL A 123 10.66 14.46 -3.21
N VAL A 124 11.13 13.36 -2.59
CA VAL A 124 10.90 13.07 -1.17
C VAL A 124 11.51 14.17 -0.30
N LEU A 125 12.75 14.58 -0.57
CA LEU A 125 13.43 15.64 0.19
C LEU A 125 12.67 16.97 0.11
N LYS A 126 12.14 17.31 -1.08
CA LYS A 126 11.34 18.53 -1.25
C LYS A 126 9.99 18.44 -0.54
N LEU A 127 9.29 17.31 -0.64
CA LEU A 127 8.03 17.09 0.10
C LEU A 127 8.26 17.17 1.61
N VAL A 128 9.37 16.65 2.12
CA VAL A 128 9.75 16.76 3.53
C VAL A 128 9.99 18.22 3.93
N SER A 129 10.66 19.01 3.08
CA SER A 129 10.82 20.46 3.30
C SER A 129 9.47 21.18 3.40
N ILE A 130 8.52 20.85 2.52
CA ILE A 130 7.14 21.38 2.54
C ILE A 130 6.42 20.93 3.83
N ALA A 131 6.52 19.66 4.19
CA ALA A 131 5.91 19.07 5.37
C ALA A 131 6.40 19.74 6.67
N LYS A 132 7.71 19.99 6.80
CA LYS A 132 8.29 20.73 7.94
C LYS A 132 7.70 22.13 8.09
N ARG A 133 7.55 22.87 6.98
CA ARG A 133 6.97 24.23 6.99
C ARG A 133 5.49 24.24 7.36
N ARG A 134 4.76 23.18 7.01
CA ARG A 134 3.30 23.11 7.12
C ARG A 134 2.79 22.18 8.21
N ARG A 135 3.71 21.58 8.99
CA ARG A 135 3.44 20.59 10.05
C ARG A 135 2.64 19.41 9.52
N GLY A 136 3.07 18.88 8.37
CA GLY A 136 2.52 17.71 7.72
C GLY A 136 3.42 16.47 7.90
N MET A 137 2.97 15.37 7.31
CA MET A 137 3.75 14.12 7.15
C MET A 137 3.79 13.72 5.68
N VAL A 138 4.91 13.15 5.27
CA VAL A 138 5.15 12.57 3.94
C VAL A 138 5.12 11.06 4.05
N TYR A 139 4.44 10.40 3.12
CA TYR A 139 4.51 8.96 2.91
C TYR A 139 5.17 8.72 1.56
N ALA A 140 6.27 7.98 1.56
CA ALA A 140 7.06 7.73 0.37
C ALA A 140 7.54 6.28 0.33
N GLN A 141 7.84 5.81 -0.87
CA GLN A 141 8.43 4.50 -1.08
C GLN A 141 9.95 4.57 -1.18
N PRO A 142 10.67 3.47 -0.86
CA PRO A 142 12.09 3.38 -1.12
C PRO A 142 12.32 3.22 -2.64
N ARG A 143 12.72 4.30 -3.32
CA ARG A 143 13.03 4.30 -4.75
C ARG A 143 14.47 4.75 -5.00
N ASN A 144 15.05 4.23 -6.07
CA ASN A 144 16.32 4.70 -6.60
C ASN A 144 16.17 6.10 -7.20
N VAL A 145 17.29 6.75 -7.51
CA VAL A 145 17.34 8.05 -8.19
C VAL A 145 16.60 8.00 -9.53
N ASP A 146 16.63 6.85 -10.22
CA ASP A 146 15.95 6.62 -11.50
C ASP A 146 14.44 6.37 -11.35
N GLY A 147 13.88 6.43 -10.14
CA GLY A 147 12.47 6.16 -9.85
C GLY A 147 12.09 4.69 -9.75
N THR A 148 13.03 3.76 -9.95
CA THR A 148 12.78 2.32 -9.79
C THR A 148 12.60 1.94 -8.31
N LEU A 149 11.64 1.06 -8.01
CA LEU A 149 11.39 0.58 -6.65
C LEU A 149 12.56 -0.28 -6.17
N ILE A 150 13.01 -0.05 -4.93
CA ILE A 150 14.01 -0.87 -4.28
C ILE A 150 13.30 -2.07 -3.63
N ILE A 151 13.61 -3.27 -4.09
CA ILE A 151 13.00 -4.53 -3.59
C ILE A 151 13.92 -5.31 -2.64
N ASP A 152 15.22 -5.01 -2.63
CA ASP A 152 16.18 -5.68 -1.74
C ASP A 152 16.13 -5.06 -0.34
N LYS A 153 15.84 -5.89 0.67
CA LYS A 153 15.74 -5.51 2.09
C LYS A 153 17.01 -4.84 2.62
N ALA A 154 18.18 -5.27 2.15
CA ALA A 154 19.44 -4.66 2.58
C ALA A 154 19.55 -3.22 2.08
N LEU A 155 19.18 -2.99 0.81
CA LEU A 155 19.16 -1.66 0.20
C LEU A 155 18.05 -0.77 0.77
N ILE A 156 16.87 -1.33 1.11
CA ILE A 156 15.79 -0.60 1.79
C ILE A 156 16.25 -0.10 3.16
N THR A 157 16.98 -0.93 3.91
CA THR A 157 17.53 -0.54 5.22
C THR A 157 18.54 0.60 5.06
N ALA A 158 19.46 0.48 4.11
CA ALA A 158 20.42 1.54 3.81
C ALA A 158 19.72 2.85 3.36
N TYR A 159 18.68 2.75 2.53
CA TYR A 159 17.88 3.89 2.09
C TYR A 159 17.21 4.59 3.29
N ARG A 160 16.58 3.82 4.18
CA ARG A 160 15.99 4.36 5.40
C ARG A 160 17.02 5.12 6.24
N ASP A 161 18.22 4.58 6.39
CA ASP A 161 19.28 5.18 7.21
C ASP A 161 19.80 6.51 6.64
N THR A 162 19.55 6.81 5.35
CA THR A 162 19.88 8.14 4.80
C THR A 162 18.96 9.26 5.28
N TYR A 163 17.77 8.94 5.79
CA TYR A 163 16.79 9.93 6.23
C TYR A 163 16.70 10.00 7.75
N GLY A 164 16.80 11.22 8.30
CA GLY A 164 16.63 11.51 9.73
C GLY A 164 15.39 12.34 10.05
N ASP A 165 14.53 12.56 9.06
CA ASP A 165 13.42 13.50 9.16
C ASP A 165 12.19 12.88 9.82
N ARG A 166 11.73 13.48 10.92
CA ARG A 166 10.54 13.02 11.66
C ARG A 166 9.25 13.12 10.83
N GLU A 167 9.24 14.00 9.84
CA GLU A 167 8.10 14.24 8.95
C GLU A 167 7.97 13.18 7.84
N LEU A 168 8.94 12.26 7.68
CA LEU A 168 8.94 11.22 6.67
C LEU A 168 8.55 9.85 7.25
N CYS A 169 7.62 9.16 6.56
CA CYS A 169 7.30 7.76 6.78
C CYS A 169 7.60 6.99 5.50
N ILE A 170 8.56 6.07 5.57
CA ILE A 170 8.90 5.19 4.45
C ILE A 170 8.03 3.94 4.55
N ILE A 171 7.31 3.63 3.47
CA ILE A 171 6.48 2.44 3.35
C ILE A 171 7.14 1.51 2.34
N ASP A 172 7.49 0.31 2.77
CA ASP A 172 8.02 -0.76 1.90
C ASP A 172 6.90 -1.38 1.04
N GLY A 173 7.26 -1.81 -0.17
CA GLY A 173 6.35 -2.35 -1.18
C GLY A 173 5.77 -1.30 -2.14
N GLU A 174 5.15 -1.78 -3.22
CA GLU A 174 4.38 -0.94 -4.13
C GLU A 174 3.14 -0.37 -3.40
N TRP A 175 2.74 0.88 -3.67
CA TRP A 175 1.36 1.28 -3.40
C TRP A 175 0.48 0.27 -4.15
N GLY A 176 -0.52 -0.38 -3.52
CA GLY A 176 -1.43 -1.22 -4.31
C GLY A 176 -2.19 -0.38 -5.35
N VAL A 177 -2.69 -0.93 -6.45
CA VAL A 177 -1.86 -1.07 -7.65
C VAL A 177 -1.99 0.18 -8.53
N PRO A 178 -1.02 1.10 -8.57
CA PRO A 178 -0.64 1.77 -9.80
C PRO A 178 0.40 0.87 -10.53
N GLY A 179 0.33 0.83 -11.87
CA GLY A 179 1.23 0.01 -12.68
C GLY A 179 0.94 -1.50 -12.77
N LYS A 180 -0.32 -1.98 -12.81
CA LYS A 180 -0.55 -3.25 -13.53
C LYS A 180 -0.03 -2.96 -14.94
N SER A 181 0.89 -3.78 -15.46
CA SER A 181 1.38 -3.60 -16.83
C SER A 181 0.20 -3.73 -17.79
N ASP A 182 -0.37 -2.61 -18.22
CA ASP A 182 -1.46 -2.53 -19.19
C ASP A 182 -0.88 -2.73 -20.61
N SER A 183 -0.28 -3.90 -20.85
CA SER A 183 0.03 -4.50 -22.16
C SER A 183 1.06 -5.63 -22.00
N GLY A 184 0.65 -6.68 -21.29
CA GLY A 184 1.32 -7.97 -21.33
C GLY A 184 0.26 -9.05 -21.25
N THR A 185 0.23 -9.95 -22.22
CA THR A 185 -0.29 -11.29 -22.01
C THR A 185 0.34 -11.83 -20.71
N GLY A 186 -0.42 -11.83 -19.61
CA GLY A 186 0.08 -12.18 -18.29
C GLY A 186 1.11 -11.18 -17.72
N SER A 187 0.85 -10.67 -16.53
CA SER A 187 1.95 -10.19 -15.69
C SER A 187 2.92 -11.36 -15.50
N THR A 188 4.19 -11.24 -15.91
CA THR A 188 5.23 -12.15 -15.44
C THR A 188 5.69 -11.66 -14.06
N ASP A 189 4.80 -11.69 -13.08
CA ASP A 189 5.16 -11.61 -11.65
C ASP A 189 5.93 -12.88 -11.21
N GLY A 190 6.36 -13.73 -12.15
CA GLY A 190 6.71 -15.13 -11.90
C GLY A 190 5.56 -15.93 -11.27
N ARG A 191 4.41 -15.29 -11.01
CA ARG A 191 3.29 -15.88 -10.32
C ARG A 191 2.50 -16.73 -11.28
N THR A 192 2.17 -17.93 -10.84
CA THR A 192 1.43 -18.86 -11.69
C THR A 192 0.00 -18.37 -11.88
N ASP A 193 -0.46 -18.37 -13.15
CA ASP A 193 -1.85 -18.07 -13.49
C ASP A 193 -2.75 -19.26 -13.10
N PHE A 194 -3.68 -19.02 -12.18
CA PHE A 194 -4.66 -20.00 -11.73
C PHE A 194 -5.58 -20.50 -12.86
N ALA A 195 -5.76 -19.77 -13.96
CA ALA A 195 -6.54 -20.25 -15.09
C ALA A 195 -5.90 -21.50 -15.76
N THR A 196 -4.58 -21.67 -15.59
CA THR A 196 -3.81 -22.77 -16.20
C THR A 196 -3.73 -24.02 -15.32
N LEU A 197 -4.12 -23.93 -14.05
CA LEU A 197 -3.98 -25.01 -13.08
C LEU A 197 -5.22 -25.93 -13.06
N PRO A 198 -5.04 -27.26 -12.91
CA PRO A 198 -6.15 -28.18 -12.72
C PRO A 198 -6.86 -27.92 -11.38
N ILE A 199 -8.17 -28.19 -11.33
CA ILE A 199 -8.96 -28.13 -10.09
C ILE A 199 -8.85 -29.49 -9.40
N ASN A 200 -8.44 -29.47 -8.14
CA ASN A 200 -8.16 -30.67 -7.36
C ASN A 200 -9.15 -30.87 -6.22
N ASN A 201 -9.53 -32.12 -5.97
CA ASN A 201 -10.37 -32.46 -4.82
C ASN A 201 -9.57 -32.46 -3.50
N SER A 202 -8.24 -32.60 -3.56
CA SER A 202 -7.38 -32.55 -2.38
C SER A 202 -5.92 -32.34 -2.78
N VAL A 203 -5.17 -31.54 -2.05
CA VAL A 203 -3.72 -31.36 -2.27
C VAL A 203 -2.96 -31.70 -1.01
N THR A 204 -1.86 -32.42 -1.15
CA THR A 204 -0.99 -32.82 -0.04
C THR A 204 0.42 -32.31 -0.26
N ILE A 205 0.99 -31.68 0.77
CA ILE A 205 2.36 -31.17 0.80
C ILE A 205 3.15 -32.01 1.80
N ASP A 206 4.32 -32.48 1.37
CA ASP A 206 5.20 -33.21 2.26
C ASP A 206 5.73 -32.29 3.37
N ASN A 207 5.81 -32.83 4.57
CA ASN A 207 6.41 -32.18 5.74
C ASN A 207 6.83 -33.26 6.75
N SER A 208 7.41 -34.35 6.24
CA SER A 208 7.58 -35.64 6.92
C SER A 208 8.71 -35.71 7.97
N ASP A 209 9.39 -34.62 8.29
CA ASP A 209 10.47 -34.60 9.29
C ASP A 209 10.00 -34.71 10.76
N GLY A 210 8.69 -34.85 11.01
CA GLY A 210 8.11 -35.27 12.30
C GLY A 210 8.40 -34.39 13.53
N SER A 211 9.26 -33.37 13.40
CA SER A 211 9.63 -32.47 14.49
C SER A 211 8.58 -31.39 14.67
N PHE A 212 7.92 -31.37 15.83
CA PHE A 212 6.84 -30.44 16.19
C PHE A 212 7.29 -28.99 16.46
N ASN A 213 8.55 -28.64 16.18
CA ASN A 213 9.09 -27.36 16.60
C ASN A 213 10.12 -26.84 15.63
N ASN A 214 9.65 -26.03 14.69
CA ASN A 214 10.39 -24.83 14.40
C ASN A 214 9.46 -23.65 14.70
N GLN A 215 9.74 -22.94 15.78
CA GLN A 215 8.99 -21.74 16.18
C GLN A 215 9.07 -20.63 15.11
N ASP A 216 10.05 -20.72 14.21
CA ASP A 216 10.24 -19.85 13.05
C ASP A 216 9.69 -20.46 11.73
N SER A 217 9.13 -21.68 11.75
CA SER A 217 8.50 -22.32 10.59
C SER A 217 7.01 -22.00 10.56
N PHE A 218 6.62 -21.26 9.54
CA PHE A 218 5.23 -20.92 9.28
C PHE A 218 4.96 -20.98 7.78
N PHE A 219 3.67 -21.01 7.44
CA PHE A 219 3.20 -20.65 6.10
C PHE A 219 2.21 -19.50 6.21
N SER A 220 2.28 -18.58 5.26
CA SER A 220 1.18 -17.67 4.95
C SER A 220 0.25 -18.35 3.94
N ILE A 221 -1.06 -18.22 4.13
CA ILE A 221 -2.06 -18.73 3.19
C ILE A 221 -2.90 -17.58 2.62
N GLU A 222 -3.07 -17.64 1.31
CA GLU A 222 -3.99 -16.81 0.54
C GLU A 222 -5.05 -17.72 -0.08
N VAL A 223 -6.32 -17.34 0.03
CA VAL A 223 -7.42 -18.01 -0.66
C VAL A 223 -8.25 -16.97 -1.40
N ASN A 224 -8.40 -17.13 -2.71
CA ASN A 224 -9.14 -16.20 -3.58
C ASN A 224 -8.74 -14.73 -3.40
N GLY A 225 -7.44 -14.46 -3.26
CA GLY A 225 -6.91 -13.10 -3.06
C GLY A 225 -6.99 -12.57 -1.63
N VAL A 226 -7.61 -13.30 -0.69
CA VAL A 226 -7.68 -12.92 0.72
C VAL A 226 -6.56 -13.60 1.51
N MET A 227 -5.76 -12.80 2.19
CA MET A 227 -4.64 -13.26 3.04
C MET A 227 -5.12 -13.53 4.46
N TYR A 228 -4.92 -14.76 4.96
CA TYR A 228 -5.39 -15.15 6.31
C TYR A 228 -4.28 -15.19 7.37
N ASN A 229 -2.99 -15.21 6.97
CA ASN A 229 -1.86 -15.19 7.92
C ASN A 229 -0.71 -14.30 7.43
N ALA A 230 -0.91 -12.98 7.50
CA ALA A 230 0.08 -12.00 7.07
C ALA A 230 1.27 -11.83 8.04
N ASP A 231 1.08 -12.16 9.32
CA ASP A 231 2.06 -11.93 10.41
C ASP A 231 3.11 -13.04 10.53
N LYS A 232 3.04 -14.09 9.69
CA LYS A 232 4.11 -15.10 9.60
C LYS A 232 4.43 -15.77 10.96
N SER A 233 3.47 -15.87 11.87
CA SER A 233 3.73 -16.22 13.27
C SER A 233 2.98 -17.45 13.76
N GLN A 234 2.21 -18.13 12.90
CA GLN A 234 1.36 -19.27 13.29
C GLN A 234 1.39 -20.43 12.30
N ASP A 235 1.34 -21.64 12.85
CA ASP A 235 1.05 -22.89 12.15
C ASP A 235 -0.36 -22.80 11.51
N VAL A 236 -0.46 -23.05 10.21
CA VAL A 236 -1.73 -22.89 9.46
C VAL A 236 -2.81 -23.85 9.94
N THR A 237 -2.44 -24.99 10.53
CA THR A 237 -3.41 -25.93 11.11
C THR A 237 -4.06 -25.39 12.40
N ARG A 238 -3.48 -24.35 13.01
CA ARG A 238 -3.92 -23.74 14.27
C ARG A 238 -4.39 -22.30 14.13
N LEU A 239 -4.46 -21.79 12.90
CA LEU A 239 -4.88 -20.42 12.61
C LEU A 239 -6.36 -20.25 12.98
N ALA A 240 -6.70 -19.48 14.01
CA ALA A 240 -8.08 -19.26 14.44
C ALA A 240 -8.86 -18.32 13.49
N ALA A 241 -9.01 -18.71 12.21
CA ALA A 241 -9.67 -17.98 11.13
C ALA A 241 -10.96 -18.71 10.71
N PRO A 242 -12.13 -18.37 11.31
CA PRO A 242 -13.38 -19.07 11.07
C PRO A 242 -13.90 -18.97 9.62
N ASP A 243 -13.49 -17.93 8.91
CA ASP A 243 -13.75 -17.68 7.49
C ASP A 243 -12.90 -18.56 6.56
N LEU A 244 -11.63 -18.83 6.92
CA LEU A 244 -10.79 -19.79 6.22
C LEU A 244 -11.30 -21.22 6.39
N TYR A 245 -11.61 -21.62 7.64
CA TYR A 245 -12.12 -22.96 7.95
C TYR A 245 -13.53 -23.23 7.41
N ALA A 246 -14.25 -22.20 6.95
CA ALA A 246 -15.49 -22.37 6.21
C ALA A 246 -15.24 -22.75 4.74
N GLN A 247 -14.05 -22.48 4.20
CA GLN A 247 -13.71 -22.68 2.79
C GLN A 247 -12.82 -23.89 2.54
N ILE A 248 -11.83 -24.13 3.41
CA ILE A 248 -10.82 -25.18 3.23
C ILE A 248 -10.63 -25.93 4.55
N SER A 249 -10.64 -27.26 4.47
CA SER A 249 -10.21 -28.14 5.55
C SER A 249 -8.70 -28.34 5.47
N MET A 250 -8.03 -28.18 6.61
CA MET A 250 -6.59 -28.35 6.74
C MET A 250 -6.28 -29.27 7.90
N TYR A 251 -5.50 -30.32 7.65
CA TYR A 251 -5.09 -31.23 8.71
C TYR A 251 -3.72 -31.85 8.44
N ARG A 252 -3.05 -32.25 9.51
CA ARG A 252 -1.78 -32.97 9.46
C ARG A 252 -2.03 -34.47 9.53
N SER A 253 -1.44 -35.23 8.62
CA SER A 253 -1.47 -36.68 8.65
C SER A 253 -0.43 -37.24 9.64
N SER A 254 -0.54 -38.52 9.98
CA SER A 254 0.39 -39.20 10.90
C SER A 254 1.84 -39.28 10.36
N ASP A 255 1.99 -39.18 9.03
CA ASP A 255 3.29 -39.10 8.35
C ASP A 255 3.90 -37.68 8.38
N GLY A 256 3.22 -36.70 8.97
CA GLY A 256 3.68 -35.33 9.06
C GLY A 256 3.23 -34.43 7.91
N SER A 257 2.71 -34.98 6.81
CA SER A 257 2.22 -34.23 5.64
C SER A 257 1.04 -33.33 5.97
N ILE A 258 0.92 -32.22 5.22
CA ILE A 258 -0.16 -31.26 5.37
C ILE A 258 -1.14 -31.47 4.22
N ASN A 259 -2.40 -31.70 4.57
CA ASN A 259 -3.47 -32.00 3.63
C ASN A 259 -4.46 -30.84 3.56
N PHE A 260 -4.89 -30.53 2.34
CA PHE A 260 -5.85 -29.48 2.02
C PHE A 260 -7.02 -30.08 1.25
N SER A 261 -8.25 -29.71 1.60
CA SER A 261 -9.45 -30.14 0.88
C SER A 261 -10.51 -29.03 0.90
N PRO A 262 -11.25 -28.82 -0.20
CA PRO A 262 -12.29 -27.80 -0.25
C PRO A 262 -13.49 -28.20 0.64
N LEU A 263 -14.07 -27.21 1.32
CA LEU A 263 -15.32 -27.33 2.08
C LEU A 263 -16.50 -26.61 1.40
N VAL A 264 -16.23 -25.87 0.33
CA VAL A 264 -17.22 -25.17 -0.49
C VAL A 264 -17.19 -25.66 -1.92
N THR A 265 -18.33 -25.52 -2.59
CA THR A 265 -18.47 -25.82 -4.02
C THR A 265 -17.87 -24.70 -4.85
N GLY A 266 -17.12 -25.06 -5.89
CA GLY A 266 -16.47 -24.12 -6.80
C GLY A 266 -14.94 -24.05 -6.61
N PRO A 267 -14.22 -23.47 -7.59
CA PRO A 267 -12.77 -23.38 -7.54
C PRO A 267 -12.32 -22.36 -6.49
N LEU A 268 -11.42 -22.79 -5.62
CA LEU A 268 -10.65 -21.99 -4.69
C LEU A 268 -9.22 -21.89 -5.19
N GLU A 269 -8.74 -20.66 -5.32
CA GLU A 269 -7.38 -20.35 -5.72
C GLU A 269 -6.55 -20.20 -4.45
N VAL A 270 -5.58 -21.10 -4.25
CA VAL A 270 -4.80 -21.18 -3.01
C VAL A 270 -3.34 -20.90 -3.29
N ARG A 271 -2.77 -19.94 -2.56
CA ARG A 271 -1.32 -19.71 -2.47
C ARG A 271 -0.85 -19.99 -1.07
N LEU A 272 0.22 -20.76 -0.94
CA LEU A 272 0.84 -21.08 0.32
C LEU A 272 2.32 -20.68 0.27
N SER A 273 2.67 -19.63 0.99
CA SER A 273 4.02 -19.07 1.02
C SER A 273 4.76 -19.53 2.28
N PRO A 274 5.70 -20.48 2.17
CA PRO A 274 6.48 -20.97 3.31
C PRO A 274 7.55 -19.97 3.76
N SER A 275 7.85 -19.97 5.06
CA SER A 275 9.07 -19.38 5.61
C SER A 275 10.33 -20.05 5.04
N ALA A 276 11.49 -19.38 5.13
CA ALA A 276 12.76 -19.94 4.67
C ALA A 276 13.12 -21.27 5.36
N ALA A 277 12.80 -21.38 6.65
CA ALA A 277 13.04 -22.60 7.40
C ALA A 277 12.03 -23.70 7.04
N GLN A 278 10.77 -23.35 6.76
CA GLN A 278 9.75 -24.31 6.32
C GLN A 278 10.06 -24.93 4.95
N LYS A 279 10.70 -24.18 4.04
CA LYS A 279 11.13 -24.71 2.73
C LYS A 279 12.12 -25.87 2.82
N VAL A 280 12.87 -25.97 3.92
CA VAL A 280 13.82 -27.07 4.13
C VAL A 280 13.11 -28.38 4.47
N TYR A 281 11.93 -28.29 5.07
CA TYR A 281 11.14 -29.44 5.55
C TYR A 281 10.04 -29.85 4.59
N SER A 282 9.69 -28.99 3.63
CA SER A 282 8.64 -29.25 2.66
C SER A 282 9.23 -29.70 1.33
N ASP A 283 9.24 -31.00 1.10
CA ASP A 283 9.43 -31.55 -0.24
C ASP A 283 8.22 -31.16 -1.12
N LEU A 284 8.40 -31.23 -2.45
CA LEU A 284 7.38 -30.81 -3.42
C LEU A 284 6.04 -31.57 -3.21
N TYR A 285 4.99 -31.18 -3.92
CA TYR A 285 3.67 -31.84 -3.82
C TYR A 285 3.76 -33.37 -3.89
N LEU A 286 3.19 -34.06 -2.90
CA LEU A 286 3.13 -35.52 -2.86
C LEU A 286 2.19 -36.11 -3.92
N ALA A 287 1.18 -35.33 -4.33
CA ALA A 287 0.24 -35.71 -5.39
C ALA A 287 0.44 -34.93 -6.71
N GLY A 288 1.39 -33.99 -6.78
CA GLY A 288 1.78 -33.31 -8.03
C GLY A 288 0.76 -32.37 -8.69
N GLU A 289 -0.25 -31.90 -7.96
CA GLU A 289 -1.43 -31.27 -8.59
C GLU A 289 -1.40 -29.72 -8.65
N GLY A 290 -0.28 -29.12 -8.25
CA GLY A 290 -0.04 -27.67 -8.27
C GLY A 290 1.32 -27.30 -8.87
N THR A 291 1.64 -26.01 -8.86
CA THR A 291 2.94 -25.47 -9.29
C THR A 291 3.67 -24.86 -8.10
N ILE A 292 5.01 -24.79 -8.21
CA ILE A 292 5.87 -24.16 -7.22
C ILE A 292 6.58 -23.02 -7.91
N GLU A 293 6.36 -21.81 -7.40
CA GLU A 293 6.95 -20.60 -7.94
C GLU A 293 8.45 -20.54 -7.60
N SER A 294 9.20 -19.68 -8.30
CA SER A 294 10.65 -19.54 -8.11
C SER A 294 11.05 -19.12 -6.69
N ASP A 295 10.14 -18.51 -5.96
CA ASP A 295 10.27 -18.12 -4.56
C ASP A 295 9.90 -19.25 -3.58
N GLY A 296 9.57 -20.45 -4.06
CA GLY A 296 9.13 -21.60 -3.26
C GLY A 296 7.68 -21.53 -2.77
N THR A 297 6.87 -20.59 -3.28
CA THR A 297 5.42 -20.54 -3.00
C THR A 297 4.71 -21.69 -3.71
N PHE A 298 3.90 -22.44 -2.96
CA PHE A 298 3.05 -23.49 -3.50
C PHE A 298 1.74 -22.87 -4.00
N VAL A 299 1.42 -23.05 -5.28
CA VAL A 299 0.19 -22.57 -5.92
C VAL A 299 -0.63 -23.73 -6.48
N PHE A 300 -1.89 -23.84 -6.06
CA PHE A 300 -2.79 -24.91 -6.48
C PHE A 300 -4.26 -24.46 -6.44
N LYS A 301 -5.14 -25.19 -7.13
CA LYS A 301 -6.59 -24.98 -7.05
C LYS A 301 -7.27 -26.14 -6.35
N LEU A 302 -8.15 -25.80 -5.43
CA LEU A 302 -9.05 -26.76 -4.79
C LEU A 302 -10.46 -26.56 -5.32
N GLY A 303 -11.25 -27.61 -5.37
CA GLY A 303 -12.68 -27.50 -5.64
C GLY A 303 -13.28 -28.87 -5.77
N THR A 304 -14.51 -29.04 -5.32
CA THR A 304 -15.30 -30.21 -5.69
C THR A 304 -15.85 -30.00 -7.09
N ALA A 305 -15.68 -30.98 -7.99
CA ALA A 305 -16.39 -31.01 -9.26
C ALA A 305 -17.91 -30.92 -9.08
#